data_AF-A0A2L0UG15-F1
#
_entry.id   AF-A0A2L0UG15-F1
#
_cell.length_a   1.000
_cell.length_b   1.000
_cell.length_c   1.000
_cell.angle_alpha   90.00
_cell.angle_beta   90.00
_cell.angle_gamma   90.00
#
_symmetry.space_group_name_H-M   'P 1'
#
loop_
_entity.id
_entity.type
_entity.pdbx_description
1 polymer ?
#
loop_
_entity_poly.entity_id
_entity_poly.type
_entity_poly.pdbx_seq_one_letter_code
_entity_poly.pdbx_strand_id
1 'polypeptide(L)'
;LGSTYRLFSEEYGRSSIDGAGRPLEATVHYGTGYDNAFWDGGRMVFGDGDGEIFGRFTASLTVISHELTHGFTQYSTNLEYQGQSGALNESLSDVFGVLVEQRELRQDAADASWLVGAGIFTAQVQGEALRSLRAPGTAYDDDVLGKDPQPATMADYVETTSDNGGVHINSGIPNHAFYLAATALGGQAWEGAGRIWYDAVLGGTIPPDCDFPAFARATVGAAEKRFGAGSPEAGAVTGAWSQVGVLP
;
A
#
# COMPACT_ATOMS: atom_id res chain seq x y z
N LEU A 1 -10.58 10.87 -1.30
CA LEU A 1 -9.93 12.20 -1.37
C LEU A 1 -9.81 12.87 0.00
N GLY A 2 -10.91 13.36 0.59
CA GLY A 2 -10.84 14.10 1.86
C GLY A 2 -10.24 13.30 3.03
N SER A 3 -10.56 12.01 3.15
CA SER A 3 -9.98 11.14 4.19
C SER A 3 -8.48 10.92 4.01
N THR A 4 -8.03 10.72 2.77
CA THR A 4 -6.60 10.63 2.43
C THR A 4 -5.87 11.92 2.79
N TYR A 5 -6.42 13.08 2.39
CA TYR A 5 -5.87 14.38 2.77
C TYR A 5 -5.74 14.51 4.28
N ARG A 6 -6.79 14.16 5.05
CA ARG A 6 -6.80 14.25 6.51
C ARG A 6 -5.75 13.35 7.16
N LEU A 7 -5.54 12.11 6.70
CA LEU A 7 -4.45 11.28 7.21
C LEU A 7 -3.10 12.01 7.07
N PHE A 8 -2.77 12.45 5.85
CA PHE A 8 -1.51 13.13 5.59
C PHE A 8 -1.37 14.45 6.34
N SER A 9 -2.42 15.27 6.40
CA SER A 9 -2.35 16.60 7.01
C SER A 9 -2.42 16.55 8.54
N GLU A 10 -3.32 15.75 9.11
CA GLU A 10 -3.60 15.76 10.55
C GLU A 10 -2.62 14.84 11.31
N GLU A 11 -2.28 13.67 10.78
CA GLU A 11 -1.38 12.71 11.46
C GLU A 11 0.08 12.94 11.08
N TYR A 12 0.33 13.35 9.84
CA TYR A 12 1.70 13.47 9.31
C TYR A 12 2.18 14.90 9.11
N GLY A 13 1.30 15.91 9.26
CA GLY A 13 1.64 17.31 9.07
C GLY A 13 2.01 17.68 7.63
N ARG A 14 1.62 16.84 6.65
CA ARG A 14 1.92 17.03 5.23
C ARG A 14 0.82 17.83 4.54
N SER A 15 1.20 18.89 3.84
CA SER A 15 0.27 19.67 3.02
C SER A 15 0.00 18.97 1.68
N SER A 16 -1.03 18.14 1.60
CA SER A 16 -1.38 17.34 0.40
C SER A 16 -0.31 16.31 0.00
N ILE A 17 -0.52 15.61 -1.11
CA ILE A 17 0.36 14.54 -1.60
C ILE A 17 1.75 15.04 -2.01
N ASP A 18 1.87 16.31 -2.40
CA ASP A 18 3.13 16.94 -2.83
C ASP A 18 3.87 17.68 -1.69
N GLY A 19 3.23 17.83 -0.53
CA GLY A 19 3.78 18.61 0.58
C GLY A 19 3.67 20.12 0.39
N ALA A 20 3.05 20.60 -0.70
CA ALA A 20 2.92 22.02 -1.04
C ALA A 20 1.45 22.46 -1.26
N GLY A 21 0.48 21.62 -0.87
CA GLY A 21 -0.94 21.98 -0.86
C GLY A 21 -1.62 21.90 -2.22
N ARG A 22 -1.11 21.07 -3.15
CA ARG A 22 -1.74 20.85 -4.45
C ARG A 22 -3.19 20.36 -4.28
N PRO A 23 -4.14 20.87 -5.11
CA PRO A 23 -5.49 20.33 -5.18
C PRO A 23 -5.51 18.84 -5.55
N LEU A 24 -6.41 18.08 -4.92
CA LEU A 24 -6.65 16.68 -5.26
C LEU A 24 -7.77 16.59 -6.29
N GLU A 25 -7.41 16.27 -7.53
CA GLU A 25 -8.33 16.18 -8.65
C GLU A 25 -8.67 14.73 -8.99
N ALA A 26 -9.93 14.48 -9.37
CA ALA A 26 -10.42 13.16 -9.77
C ALA A 26 -11.32 13.27 -11.00
N THR A 27 -11.22 12.30 -11.90
CA THR A 27 -12.17 12.06 -12.99
C THR A 27 -12.87 10.73 -12.75
N VAL A 28 -14.20 10.73 -12.83
CA VAL A 28 -15.04 9.52 -12.72
C VAL A 28 -15.76 9.26 -14.04
N HIS A 29 -16.40 8.11 -14.20
CA HIS A 29 -17.05 7.68 -15.43
C HIS A 29 -16.08 7.69 -16.62
N TYR A 30 -14.83 7.27 -16.37
CA TYR A 30 -13.80 7.22 -17.39
C TYR A 30 -14.01 5.99 -18.27
N GLY A 31 -14.11 6.20 -19.58
CA GLY A 31 -14.34 5.13 -20.55
C GLY A 31 -15.77 4.55 -20.47
N THR A 32 -15.91 3.29 -20.85
CA THR A 32 -17.17 2.53 -20.78
C THR A 32 -16.82 1.10 -20.42
N GLY A 33 -17.35 0.59 -19.30
CA GLY A 33 -16.96 -0.73 -18.78
C GLY A 33 -15.47 -0.80 -18.45
N TYR A 34 -14.89 0.30 -17.94
CA TYR A 34 -13.45 0.39 -17.71
C TYR A 34 -13.08 -0.21 -16.34
N ASP A 35 -12.39 -1.34 -16.36
CA ASP A 35 -12.02 -2.12 -15.17
C ASP A 35 -10.72 -1.65 -14.53
N ASN A 36 -10.59 -0.34 -14.28
CA ASN A 36 -9.42 0.16 -13.57
C ASN A 36 -9.64 1.52 -12.88
N ALA A 37 -8.74 1.82 -11.95
CA ALA A 37 -8.45 3.15 -11.45
C ALA A 37 -6.94 3.41 -11.57
N PHE A 38 -6.53 4.66 -11.75
CA PHE A 38 -5.12 5.00 -11.80
C PHE A 38 -4.84 6.47 -11.46
N TRP A 39 -3.62 6.75 -11.01
CA TRP A 39 -3.01 8.08 -11.00
C TRP A 39 -2.27 8.37 -12.30
N ASP A 40 -2.61 9.46 -13.00
CA ASP A 40 -2.02 9.80 -14.30
C ASP A 40 -0.76 10.68 -14.24
N GLY A 41 -0.27 10.97 -13.03
CA GLY A 41 0.82 11.94 -12.78
C GLY A 41 0.32 13.32 -12.34
N GLY A 42 -0.97 13.61 -12.47
CA GLY A 42 -1.57 14.89 -12.07
C GLY A 42 -2.92 14.79 -11.36
N ARG A 43 -3.70 13.74 -11.63
CA ARG A 43 -5.03 13.47 -11.06
C ARG A 43 -5.33 11.97 -10.99
N MET A 44 -6.35 11.60 -10.21
CA MET A 44 -6.93 10.26 -10.27
C MET A 44 -7.94 10.12 -11.41
N VAL A 45 -8.05 8.89 -11.91
CA VAL A 45 -9.04 8.49 -12.92
C VAL A 45 -9.70 7.20 -12.45
N PHE A 46 -11.03 7.14 -12.50
CA PHE A 46 -11.82 5.99 -12.07
C PHE A 46 -12.78 5.52 -13.17
N GLY A 47 -12.71 4.23 -13.49
CA GLY A 47 -13.72 3.54 -14.27
C GLY A 47 -14.92 3.10 -13.41
N ASP A 48 -16.01 2.78 -14.11
CA ASP A 48 -17.25 2.30 -13.50
C ASP A 48 -17.31 0.78 -13.34
N GLY A 49 -16.32 0.06 -13.86
CA GLY A 49 -16.32 -1.40 -13.97
C GLY A 49 -17.24 -1.90 -15.10
N ASP A 50 -17.04 -3.15 -15.50
CA ASP A 50 -17.83 -3.88 -16.49
C ASP A 50 -19.22 -4.32 -16.00
N GLY A 51 -19.43 -4.35 -14.68
CA GLY A 51 -20.65 -4.83 -14.04
C GLY A 51 -20.79 -6.36 -13.98
N GLU A 52 -19.78 -7.09 -14.46
CA GLU A 52 -19.68 -8.55 -14.40
C GLU A 52 -18.65 -8.96 -13.35
N ILE A 53 -17.42 -8.50 -13.50
CA ILE A 53 -16.31 -8.73 -12.58
C ILE A 53 -16.22 -7.59 -11.57
N PHE A 54 -16.21 -6.35 -12.07
CA PHE A 54 -15.99 -5.15 -11.27
C PHE A 54 -17.23 -4.25 -11.27
N GLY A 55 -17.59 -3.77 -10.10
CA GLY A 55 -18.40 -2.57 -9.93
C GLY A 55 -17.55 -1.30 -10.00
N ARG A 56 -18.13 -0.17 -9.57
CA ARG A 56 -17.41 1.12 -9.59
C ARG A 56 -16.21 1.10 -8.65
N PHE A 57 -15.05 1.53 -9.14
CA PHE A 57 -13.80 1.57 -8.34
C PHE A 57 -13.84 2.60 -7.21
N THR A 58 -14.74 3.59 -7.31
CA THR A 58 -15.01 4.56 -6.24
C THR A 58 -15.77 3.96 -5.04
N ALA A 59 -16.18 2.68 -5.10
CA ALA A 59 -16.81 2.00 -3.97
C ALA A 59 -15.84 1.70 -2.82
N SER A 60 -14.52 1.66 -3.09
CA SER A 60 -13.51 1.31 -2.10
C SER A 60 -12.64 2.51 -1.71
N LEU A 61 -12.60 2.83 -0.42
CA LEU A 61 -11.76 3.89 0.12
C LEU A 61 -10.27 3.56 -0.01
N THR A 62 -9.91 2.27 0.10
CA THR A 62 -8.53 1.83 -0.05
C THR A 62 -8.04 2.01 -1.49
N VAL A 63 -8.87 1.73 -2.51
CA VAL A 63 -8.54 2.02 -3.93
C VAL A 63 -8.35 3.52 -4.17
N ILE A 64 -9.29 4.36 -3.71
CA ILE A 64 -9.17 5.82 -3.88
C ILE A 64 -7.88 6.36 -3.24
N SER A 65 -7.53 5.82 -2.06
CA SER A 65 -6.36 6.27 -1.30
C SER A 65 -5.05 5.69 -1.85
N HIS A 66 -5.09 4.48 -2.41
CA HIS A 66 -3.99 3.85 -3.14
C HIS A 66 -3.57 4.74 -4.31
N GLU A 67 -4.51 5.18 -5.16
CA GLU A 67 -4.18 6.04 -6.30
C GLU A 67 -3.55 7.38 -5.88
N LEU A 68 -4.07 8.02 -4.84
CA LEU A 68 -3.47 9.25 -4.32
C LEU A 68 -2.06 9.02 -3.77
N THR A 69 -1.79 7.84 -3.24
CA THR A 69 -0.50 7.52 -2.64
C THR A 69 0.57 7.31 -3.70
N HIS A 70 0.25 6.90 -4.93
CA HIS A 70 1.20 7.01 -6.04
C HIS A 70 1.70 8.44 -6.22
N GLY A 71 0.83 9.43 -6.09
CA GLY A 71 1.21 10.84 -6.06
C GLY A 71 2.14 11.19 -4.90
N PHE A 72 1.88 10.65 -3.70
CA PHE A 72 2.80 10.81 -2.55
C PHE A 72 4.17 10.21 -2.85
N THR A 73 4.24 9.00 -3.40
CA THR A 73 5.50 8.35 -3.81
C THR A 73 6.22 9.16 -4.88
N GLN A 74 5.52 9.63 -5.91
CA GLN A 74 6.07 10.48 -6.97
C GLN A 74 6.73 11.76 -6.43
N TYR A 75 6.10 12.44 -5.47
CA TYR A 75 6.62 13.68 -4.88
C TYR A 75 7.51 13.46 -3.65
N SER A 76 8.00 12.25 -3.44
CA SER A 76 8.93 11.91 -2.36
C SER A 76 10.14 11.13 -2.88
N THR A 77 10.07 9.79 -2.89
CA THR A 77 11.16 8.92 -3.31
C THR A 77 11.20 8.68 -4.82
N ASN A 78 10.07 8.89 -5.49
CA ASN A 78 9.90 8.69 -6.93
C ASN A 78 10.38 7.30 -7.38
N LEU A 79 9.98 6.26 -6.65
CA LEU A 79 10.36 4.88 -6.92
C LEU A 79 10.02 4.50 -8.36
N GLU A 80 11.00 3.95 -9.07
CA GLU A 80 10.84 3.45 -10.42
C GLU A 80 9.81 2.33 -10.44
N TYR A 81 8.86 2.39 -11.37
CA TYR A 81 7.76 1.44 -11.46
C TYR A 81 8.19 0.16 -12.21
N GLN A 82 9.18 -0.54 -11.65
CA GLN A 82 9.78 -1.75 -12.20
C GLN A 82 10.34 -2.64 -11.08
N GLY A 83 10.16 -3.96 -11.16
CA GLY A 83 10.77 -4.92 -10.25
C GLY A 83 10.47 -4.62 -8.77
N GLN A 84 11.50 -4.66 -7.91
CA GLN A 84 11.33 -4.42 -6.47
C GLN A 84 10.97 -2.98 -6.11
N SER A 85 11.53 -1.97 -6.79
CA SER A 85 11.15 -0.57 -6.54
C SER A 85 9.68 -0.31 -6.93
N GLY A 86 9.20 -0.96 -7.99
CA GLY A 86 7.80 -0.90 -8.40
C GLY A 86 6.89 -1.64 -7.40
N ALA A 87 7.30 -2.80 -6.91
CA ALA A 87 6.57 -3.52 -5.86
C ALA A 87 6.53 -2.74 -4.53
N LEU A 88 7.57 -1.97 -4.21
CA LEU A 88 7.56 -1.03 -3.08
C LEU A 88 6.63 0.17 -3.35
N ASN A 89 6.56 0.67 -4.58
CA ASN A 89 5.64 1.73 -4.97
C ASN A 89 4.18 1.29 -4.76
N GLU A 90 3.83 0.10 -5.28
CA GLU A 90 2.53 -0.55 -5.06
C GLU A 90 2.24 -0.77 -3.58
N SER A 91 3.22 -1.29 -2.83
CA SER A 91 3.06 -1.56 -1.40
C SER A 91 2.85 -0.31 -0.57
N LEU A 92 3.56 0.79 -0.87
CA LEU A 92 3.30 2.08 -0.23
C LEU A 92 1.86 2.52 -0.48
N SER A 93 1.37 2.38 -1.72
CA SER A 93 -0.01 2.72 -2.07
C SER A 93 -1.04 1.87 -1.33
N ASP A 94 -0.81 0.56 -1.22
CA ASP A 94 -1.64 -0.34 -0.42
C ASP A 94 -1.62 0.02 1.08
N VAL A 95 -0.42 0.23 1.65
CA VAL A 95 -0.21 0.56 3.06
C VAL A 95 -0.95 1.85 3.45
N PHE A 96 -0.70 2.96 2.77
CA PHE A 96 -1.41 4.19 3.10
C PHE A 96 -2.89 4.10 2.74
N GLY A 97 -3.26 3.29 1.74
CA GLY A 97 -4.64 2.96 1.41
C GLY A 97 -5.41 2.38 2.60
N VAL A 98 -4.89 1.30 3.20
CA VAL A 98 -5.52 0.67 4.37
C VAL A 98 -5.45 1.54 5.61
N LEU A 99 -4.39 2.34 5.81
CA LEU A 99 -4.29 3.25 6.94
C LEU A 99 -5.36 4.35 6.90
N VAL A 100 -5.71 4.84 5.71
CA VAL A 100 -6.83 5.80 5.55
C VAL A 100 -8.15 5.16 5.96
N GLU A 101 -8.41 3.93 5.54
CA GLU A 101 -9.63 3.20 5.93
C GLU A 101 -9.68 2.96 7.44
N GLN A 102 -8.60 2.44 8.02
CA GLN A 102 -8.50 2.20 9.46
C GLN A 102 -8.75 3.48 10.27
N ARG A 103 -8.17 4.59 9.84
CA ARG A 103 -8.37 5.89 10.49
C ARG A 103 -9.80 6.39 10.37
N GLU A 104 -10.41 6.27 9.20
CA GLU A 104 -11.80 6.67 8.98
C GLU A 104 -12.76 5.85 9.86
N LEU A 105 -12.48 4.56 10.01
CA LEU A 105 -13.27 3.63 10.82
C LEU A 105 -12.85 3.59 12.29
N ARG A 106 -11.78 4.29 12.67
CA ARG A 106 -11.19 4.31 14.03
C ARG A 106 -10.83 2.92 14.55
N GLN A 107 -10.19 2.12 13.70
CA GLN A 107 -9.81 0.74 13.98
C GLN A 107 -8.37 0.68 14.49
N ASP A 108 -8.14 -0.15 15.50
CA ASP A 108 -6.79 -0.61 15.83
C ASP A 108 -6.34 -1.67 14.81
N ALA A 109 -5.03 -1.92 14.76
CA ALA A 109 -4.42 -2.90 13.86
C ALA A 109 -5.04 -4.31 13.99
N ALA A 110 -5.52 -4.67 15.19
CA ALA A 110 -6.13 -5.97 15.46
C ALA A 110 -7.55 -6.12 14.84
N ASP A 111 -8.27 -5.02 14.65
CA ASP A 111 -9.66 -5.01 14.18
C ASP A 111 -9.79 -4.70 12.68
N ALA A 112 -8.71 -4.22 12.07
CA ALA A 112 -8.69 -3.82 10.66
C ALA A 112 -8.82 -5.02 9.70
N SER A 113 -9.43 -4.77 8.53
CA SER A 113 -9.60 -5.77 7.47
C SER A 113 -8.25 -6.19 6.86
N TRP A 114 -7.34 -5.24 6.67
CA TRP A 114 -6.09 -5.38 5.91
C TRP A 114 -6.30 -5.74 4.43
N LEU A 115 -7.46 -5.43 3.88
CA LEU A 115 -7.85 -5.73 2.50
C LEU A 115 -7.77 -4.49 1.61
N VAL A 116 -7.33 -4.67 0.37
CA VAL A 116 -7.29 -3.61 -0.66
C VAL A 116 -8.33 -3.89 -1.72
N GLY A 117 -9.22 -2.92 -1.99
CA GLY A 117 -10.28 -3.10 -2.97
C GLY A 117 -11.47 -3.91 -2.47
N ALA A 118 -11.66 -4.05 -1.16
CA ALA A 118 -12.90 -4.65 -0.65
C ALA A 118 -14.14 -3.90 -1.19
N GLY A 119 -15.11 -4.66 -1.68
CA GLY A 119 -16.39 -4.14 -2.19
C GLY A 119 -16.39 -3.65 -3.65
N ILE A 120 -15.29 -3.78 -4.39
CA ILE A 120 -15.29 -3.45 -5.84
C ILE A 120 -15.70 -4.64 -6.72
N PHE A 121 -15.59 -5.87 -6.22
CA PHE A 121 -16.10 -7.04 -6.95
C PHE A 121 -17.62 -7.08 -6.94
N THR A 122 -18.20 -7.62 -8.01
CA THR A 122 -19.64 -7.92 -8.03
C THR A 122 -19.93 -9.15 -7.16
N ALA A 123 -21.21 -9.41 -6.90
CA ALA A 123 -21.64 -10.59 -6.16
C ALA A 123 -21.38 -11.94 -6.88
N GLN A 124 -20.91 -11.89 -8.13
CA GLN A 124 -20.62 -13.08 -8.94
C GLN A 124 -19.21 -13.61 -8.69
N VAL A 125 -18.30 -12.76 -8.21
CA VAL A 125 -16.89 -13.09 -7.98
C VAL A 125 -16.69 -13.74 -6.62
N GLN A 126 -15.93 -14.83 -6.59
CA GLN A 126 -15.49 -15.52 -5.39
C GLN A 126 -14.21 -14.88 -4.83
N GLY A 127 -14.37 -13.72 -4.20
CA GLY A 127 -13.27 -12.98 -3.60
C GLY A 127 -13.73 -11.90 -2.65
N GLU A 128 -12.89 -11.57 -1.67
CA GLU A 128 -13.19 -10.52 -0.69
C GLU A 128 -12.66 -9.16 -1.15
N ALA A 129 -11.51 -9.16 -1.84
CA ALA A 129 -10.76 -7.97 -2.21
C ALA A 129 -9.73 -8.30 -3.31
N LEU A 130 -9.06 -7.28 -3.87
CA LEU A 130 -7.97 -7.50 -4.82
C LEU A 130 -6.74 -8.12 -4.17
N ARG A 131 -6.42 -7.68 -2.95
CA ARG A 131 -5.20 -8.06 -2.22
C ARG A 131 -5.43 -8.07 -0.72
N SER A 132 -4.60 -8.81 -0.01
CA SER A 132 -4.57 -8.88 1.45
C SER A 132 -3.15 -8.59 1.95
N LEU A 133 -3.00 -7.55 2.78
CA LEU A 133 -1.71 -7.30 3.44
C LEU A 133 -1.44 -8.35 4.53
N ARG A 134 -2.50 -8.87 5.15
CA ARG A 134 -2.39 -9.86 6.22
C ARG A 134 -1.98 -11.24 5.72
N ALA A 135 -2.50 -11.63 4.56
CA ALA A 135 -2.28 -12.94 3.97
C ALA A 135 -2.27 -12.82 2.44
N PRO A 136 -1.17 -12.32 1.84
CA PRO A 136 -1.04 -12.27 0.38
C PRO A 136 -1.27 -13.66 -0.25
N GLY A 137 -1.96 -13.71 -1.37
CA GLY A 137 -2.30 -14.97 -2.07
C GLY A 137 -3.63 -15.59 -1.64
N THR A 138 -4.43 -14.89 -0.83
CA THR A 138 -5.72 -15.39 -0.31
C THR A 138 -6.90 -14.45 -0.51
N ALA A 139 -6.74 -13.33 -1.21
CA ALA A 139 -7.80 -12.32 -1.31
C ALA A 139 -8.99 -12.78 -2.21
N TYR A 140 -8.70 -13.65 -3.18
CA TYR A 140 -9.69 -14.27 -4.06
C TYR A 140 -9.22 -15.63 -4.60
N ASP A 141 -10.17 -16.50 -4.91
CA ASP A 141 -9.98 -17.79 -5.58
C ASP A 141 -11.25 -18.07 -6.38
N ASP A 142 -11.24 -17.62 -7.63
CA ASP A 142 -12.41 -17.54 -8.50
C ASP A 142 -12.14 -18.28 -9.81
N ASP A 143 -13.18 -18.87 -10.39
CA ASP A 143 -13.06 -19.70 -11.59
C ASP A 143 -12.78 -18.89 -12.87
N VAL A 144 -13.12 -17.60 -12.87
CA VAL A 144 -12.88 -16.68 -13.99
C VAL A 144 -11.63 -15.83 -13.77
N LEU A 145 -11.48 -15.22 -12.58
CA LEU A 145 -10.31 -14.38 -12.25
C LEU A 145 -9.06 -15.19 -11.93
N GLY A 146 -9.22 -16.47 -11.60
CA GLY A 146 -8.16 -17.29 -11.04
C GLY A 146 -7.95 -17.01 -9.56
N LYS A 147 -6.75 -17.33 -9.09
CA LYS A 147 -6.35 -17.19 -7.69
C LYS A 147 -5.40 -16.03 -7.51
N ASP A 148 -5.52 -15.31 -6.40
CA ASP A 148 -4.56 -14.30 -5.94
C ASP A 148 -3.11 -14.84 -6.02
N PRO A 149 -2.25 -14.27 -6.90
CA PRO A 149 -0.93 -14.79 -7.18
C PRO A 149 0.16 -14.27 -6.21
N GLN A 150 -0.18 -13.40 -5.25
CA GLN A 150 0.83 -12.70 -4.46
C GLN A 150 1.59 -13.64 -3.49
N PRO A 151 2.94 -13.64 -3.50
CA PRO A 151 3.72 -14.30 -2.47
C PRO A 151 3.70 -13.50 -1.16
N ALA A 152 3.68 -14.21 -0.04
CA ALA A 152 3.74 -13.61 1.30
C ALA A 152 5.19 -13.44 1.82
N THR A 153 6.17 -14.09 1.19
CA THR A 153 7.59 -14.06 1.60
C THR A 153 8.53 -14.11 0.39
N MET A 154 9.79 -13.70 0.58
CA MET A 154 10.85 -13.77 -0.44
C MET A 154 11.17 -15.19 -0.94
N ALA A 155 10.81 -16.23 -0.19
CA ALA A 155 11.04 -17.61 -0.63
C ALA A 155 10.23 -17.95 -1.90
N ASP A 156 9.09 -17.28 -2.08
CA ASP A 156 8.18 -17.47 -3.21
C ASP A 156 8.20 -16.26 -4.17
N TYR A 157 9.25 -15.43 -4.09
CA TYR A 157 9.40 -14.26 -4.98
C TYR A 157 9.26 -14.68 -6.44
N VAL A 158 8.43 -13.96 -7.19
CA VAL A 158 8.13 -14.28 -8.59
C VAL A 158 9.06 -13.50 -9.51
N GLU A 159 10.01 -14.20 -10.12
CA GLU A 159 10.83 -13.65 -11.21
C GLU A 159 10.03 -13.63 -12.52
N THR A 160 9.72 -12.43 -13.02
CA THR A 160 8.95 -12.26 -14.26
C THR A 160 9.33 -10.95 -14.97
N THR A 161 8.98 -10.84 -16.24
CA THR A 161 9.03 -9.59 -17.01
C THR A 161 7.64 -8.98 -17.24
N SER A 162 6.58 -9.75 -16.99
CA SER A 162 5.21 -9.25 -17.01
C SER A 162 4.98 -8.29 -15.84
N ASP A 163 3.91 -7.48 -15.91
CA ASP A 163 3.52 -6.62 -14.79
C ASP A 163 4.68 -5.74 -14.30
N ASN A 164 5.43 -5.15 -15.24
CA ASN A 164 6.62 -4.35 -14.95
C ASN A 164 7.64 -5.07 -14.03
N GLY A 165 7.80 -6.39 -14.19
CA GLY A 165 8.64 -7.18 -13.28
C GLY A 165 7.93 -7.65 -12.01
N GLY A 166 6.60 -7.82 -12.07
CA GLY A 166 5.77 -8.31 -10.98
C GLY A 166 5.55 -7.29 -9.87
N VAL A 167 5.28 -6.01 -10.21
CA VAL A 167 5.09 -4.95 -9.23
C VAL A 167 3.85 -5.19 -8.36
N HIS A 168 2.73 -5.60 -8.95
CA HIS A 168 1.52 -5.94 -8.20
C HIS A 168 1.62 -7.32 -7.57
N ILE A 169 2.35 -8.25 -8.20
CA ILE A 169 2.53 -9.61 -7.68
C ILE A 169 3.39 -9.56 -6.40
N ASN A 170 4.61 -9.06 -6.51
CA ASN A 170 5.60 -9.10 -5.43
C ASN A 170 5.38 -8.03 -4.36
N SER A 171 4.42 -7.10 -4.50
CA SER A 171 4.06 -6.15 -3.44
C SER A 171 3.46 -6.82 -2.20
N GLY A 172 2.98 -8.07 -2.32
CA GLY A 172 2.53 -8.90 -1.20
C GLY A 172 3.60 -9.05 -0.09
N ILE A 173 4.88 -9.13 -0.46
CA ILE A 173 6.00 -9.31 0.48
C ILE A 173 6.17 -8.08 1.40
N PRO A 174 6.39 -6.85 0.88
CA PRO A 174 6.47 -5.66 1.72
C PRO A 174 5.12 -5.30 2.39
N ASN A 175 3.98 -5.63 1.77
CA ASN A 175 2.66 -5.52 2.39
C ASN A 175 2.55 -6.35 3.67
N HIS A 176 2.99 -7.60 3.61
CA HIS A 176 2.97 -8.51 4.75
C HIS A 176 3.97 -8.07 5.83
N ALA A 177 5.13 -7.54 5.45
CA ALA A 177 6.06 -6.92 6.40
C ALA A 177 5.39 -5.74 7.15
N PHE A 178 4.66 -4.86 6.46
CA PHE A 178 3.94 -3.78 7.12
C PHE A 178 2.87 -4.29 8.10
N TYR A 179 2.06 -5.26 7.68
CA TYR A 179 1.05 -5.89 8.53
C TYR A 179 1.67 -6.47 9.82
N LEU A 180 2.77 -7.23 9.68
CA LEU A 180 3.46 -7.83 10.81
C LEU A 180 4.03 -6.78 11.77
N ALA A 181 4.63 -5.70 11.24
CA ALA A 181 5.13 -4.59 12.04
C ALA A 181 3.99 -3.89 12.79
N ALA A 182 2.91 -3.52 12.10
CA ALA A 182 1.75 -2.88 12.70
C ALA A 182 1.09 -3.75 13.77
N THR A 183 0.96 -5.06 13.52
CA THR A 183 0.38 -6.01 14.48
C THR A 183 1.27 -6.17 15.71
N ALA A 184 2.60 -6.22 15.54
CA ALA A 184 3.55 -6.32 16.66
C ALA A 184 3.55 -5.06 17.53
N LEU A 185 3.35 -3.89 16.94
CA LEU A 185 3.24 -2.61 17.67
C LEU A 185 1.87 -2.44 18.34
N GLY A 186 0.81 -2.95 17.72
CA GLY A 186 -0.56 -2.79 18.19
C GLY A 186 -1.09 -1.36 18.09
N GLY A 187 -2.29 -1.14 18.63
CA GLY A 187 -2.96 0.17 18.60
C GLY A 187 -3.29 0.64 17.18
N GLN A 188 -3.37 1.96 17.02
CA GLN A 188 -3.67 2.60 15.73
C GLN A 188 -2.47 2.55 14.81
N ALA A 189 -2.56 1.78 13.72
CA ALA A 189 -1.41 1.50 12.86
C ALA A 189 -0.82 2.76 12.20
N TRP A 190 -1.62 3.82 11.98
CA TRP A 190 -1.13 5.08 11.40
C TRP A 190 -0.24 5.87 12.36
N GLU A 191 -0.43 5.75 13.68
CA GLU A 191 0.41 6.42 14.68
C GLU A 191 1.74 5.68 14.89
N GLY A 192 1.72 4.35 14.81
CA GLY A 192 2.88 3.48 14.98
C GLY A 192 3.63 3.19 13.66
N ALA A 193 3.38 2.03 13.07
CA ALA A 193 4.08 1.57 11.86
C ALA A 193 3.93 2.56 10.69
N GLY A 194 2.74 3.12 10.48
CA GLY A 194 2.47 4.09 9.42
C GLY A 194 3.35 5.35 9.53
N ARG A 195 3.58 5.83 10.75
CA ARG A 195 4.49 6.95 11.00
C ARG A 195 5.94 6.61 10.66
N ILE A 196 6.39 5.39 10.98
CA ILE A 196 7.74 4.90 10.63
C ILE A 196 7.90 4.83 9.10
N TRP A 197 6.94 4.25 8.39
CA TRP A 197 6.97 4.17 6.91
C TRP A 197 6.97 5.57 6.29
N TYR A 198 6.13 6.48 6.79
CA TYR A 198 6.10 7.87 6.34
C TYR A 198 7.46 8.57 6.53
N ASP A 199 8.07 8.43 7.70
CA ASP A 199 9.37 9.05 7.99
C ASP A 199 10.51 8.41 7.18
N ALA A 200 10.43 7.11 6.85
CA ALA A 200 11.39 6.44 5.97
C ALA A 200 11.34 7.01 4.56
N VAL A 201 10.14 7.15 3.99
CA VAL A 201 9.91 7.74 2.66
C VAL A 201 10.43 9.19 2.59
N LEU A 202 10.26 9.97 3.65
CA LEU A 202 10.80 11.34 3.72
C LEU A 202 12.24 11.45 4.24
N GLY A 203 12.87 10.33 4.57
CA GLY A 203 14.20 10.28 5.19
C GLY A 203 15.34 10.63 4.24
N GLY A 204 15.10 10.62 2.93
CA GLY A 204 16.09 10.97 1.89
C GLY A 204 17.15 9.90 1.62
N THR A 205 16.96 8.68 2.13
CA THR A 205 17.91 7.56 2.00
C THR A 205 17.47 6.49 0.99
N ILE A 206 16.25 6.59 0.47
CA ILE A 206 15.66 5.63 -0.47
C ILE A 206 15.89 6.15 -1.90
N PRO A 207 16.72 5.47 -2.73
CA PRO A 207 16.88 5.83 -4.13
C PRO A 207 15.66 5.39 -4.97
N PRO A 208 15.48 5.92 -6.20
CA PRO A 208 14.37 5.52 -7.07
C PRO A 208 14.36 4.02 -7.43
N ASP A 209 15.52 3.40 -7.59
CA ASP A 209 15.71 1.98 -7.94
C ASP A 209 15.86 1.06 -6.70
N CYS A 210 15.34 1.50 -5.55
CA CYS A 210 15.47 0.81 -4.26
C CYS A 210 14.97 -0.64 -4.28
N ASP A 211 15.76 -1.54 -3.70
CA ASP A 211 15.38 -2.93 -3.45
C ASP A 211 14.74 -3.11 -2.06
N PHE A 212 14.14 -4.29 -1.81
CA PHE A 212 13.49 -4.56 -0.53
C PHE A 212 14.44 -4.45 0.67
N PRO A 213 15.68 -4.98 0.65
CA PRO A 213 16.62 -4.78 1.75
C PRO A 213 16.95 -3.31 2.03
N ALA A 214 17.15 -2.48 1.00
CA ALA A 214 17.42 -1.05 1.19
C ALA A 214 16.23 -0.31 1.79
N PHE A 215 15.00 -0.64 1.35
CA PHE A 215 13.79 -0.09 1.95
C PHE A 215 13.60 -0.57 3.40
N ALA A 216 13.86 -1.85 3.69
CA ALA A 216 13.83 -2.41 5.04
C ALA A 216 14.78 -1.65 5.98
N ARG A 217 16.04 -1.41 5.56
CA ARG A 217 16.98 -0.56 6.32
C ARG A 217 16.47 0.85 6.55
N ALA A 218 15.85 1.47 5.54
CA ALA A 218 15.30 2.81 5.68
C ALA A 218 14.19 2.86 6.74
N THR A 219 13.31 1.85 6.79
CA THR A 219 12.25 1.77 7.82
C THR A 219 12.81 1.49 9.22
N VAL A 220 13.82 0.62 9.36
CA VAL A 220 14.50 0.39 10.64
C VAL A 220 15.20 1.66 11.11
N GLY A 221 15.95 2.32 10.24
CA GLY A 221 16.62 3.59 10.56
C GLY A 221 15.65 4.71 10.92
N ALA A 222 14.47 4.77 10.28
CA ALA A 222 13.41 5.71 10.66
C ALA A 222 12.84 5.41 12.05
N ALA A 223 12.62 4.13 12.38
CA ALA A 223 12.18 3.71 13.71
C ALA A 223 13.23 4.07 14.78
N GLU A 224 14.51 3.76 14.54
CA GLU A 224 15.60 4.09 15.46
C GLU A 224 15.77 5.59 15.66
N LYS A 225 15.67 6.38 14.58
CA LYS A 225 15.74 7.85 14.67
C LYS A 225 14.60 8.43 15.51
N ARG A 226 13.41 7.82 15.45
CA ARG A 226 12.23 8.31 16.17
C ARG A 226 12.18 7.83 17.63
N PHE A 227 12.44 6.56 17.86
CA PHE A 227 12.20 5.88 19.15
C PHE A 227 13.50 5.49 19.88
N GLY A 228 14.66 5.65 19.23
CA GLY A 228 15.96 5.25 19.75
C GLY A 228 16.43 3.90 19.22
N ALA A 229 17.75 3.74 19.11
CA ALA A 229 18.36 2.47 18.73
C ALA A 229 18.03 1.36 19.76
N GLY A 230 17.64 0.18 19.27
CA GLY A 230 17.23 -0.94 20.13
C GLY A 230 15.86 -0.79 20.80
N SER A 231 15.05 0.19 20.37
CA SER A 231 13.67 0.35 20.82
C SER A 231 12.79 -0.85 20.41
N PRO A 232 11.70 -1.13 21.16
CA PRO A 232 10.70 -2.11 20.75
C PRO A 232 10.19 -1.86 19.32
N GLU A 233 10.07 -0.60 18.91
CA GLU A 233 9.62 -0.20 17.59
C GLU A 233 10.60 -0.61 16.49
N ALA A 234 11.88 -0.31 16.65
CA ALA A 234 12.91 -0.76 15.72
C ALA A 234 13.00 -2.30 15.68
N GLY A 235 12.81 -2.97 16.83
CA GLY A 235 12.76 -4.43 16.92
C GLY A 235 11.57 -5.03 16.17
N ALA A 236 10.38 -4.45 16.30
CA ALA A 236 9.17 -4.90 15.60
C ALA A 236 9.32 -4.79 14.08
N VAL A 237 9.84 -3.67 13.59
CA VAL A 237 10.08 -3.46 12.15
C VAL A 237 11.14 -4.43 11.61
N THR A 238 12.25 -4.60 12.33
CA THR A 238 13.30 -5.55 11.96
C THR A 238 12.76 -6.98 11.91
N GLY A 239 11.99 -7.38 12.93
CA GLY A 239 11.39 -8.71 13.01
C GLY A 239 10.35 -8.97 11.92
N ALA A 240 9.60 -7.94 11.50
CA ALA A 240 8.62 -8.05 10.45
C ALA A 240 9.27 -8.29 9.06
N TRP A 241 10.31 -7.51 8.71
CA TRP A 241 11.06 -7.75 7.47
C TRP A 241 11.73 -9.13 7.46
N SER A 242 12.32 -9.53 8.59
CA SER A 242 12.97 -10.84 8.72
C SER A 242 11.98 -11.99 8.51
N GLN A 243 10.74 -11.87 9.01
CA GLN A 243 9.70 -12.89 8.84
C GLN A 243 9.28 -13.09 7.38
N VAL A 244 9.33 -12.03 6.56
CA VAL A 244 9.07 -12.14 5.11
C VAL A 244 10.33 -12.48 4.30
N GLY A 245 11.46 -12.78 4.96
CA GLY A 245 12.70 -13.18 4.31
C GLY A 245 13.53 -12.01 3.74
N VAL A 246 13.30 -10.78 4.19
CA VAL A 246 14.09 -9.60 3.82
C VAL A 246 14.93 -9.17 5.02
N LEU A 247 16.26 -9.23 4.89
CA LEU A 247 17.16 -8.80 5.96
C LEU A 247 17.50 -7.31 5.79
N PRO A 248 17.18 -6.45 6.78
CA PRO A 248 17.62 -5.06 6.80
C PRO A 248 19.14 -4.98 7.00
#